data_AF-A0A931U7K0-F1
#
_entry.id   AF-A0A931U7K0-F1
#
_cell.length_a   1.000
_cell.length_b   1.000
_cell.length_c   1.000
_cell.angle_alpha   90.00
_cell.angle_beta   90.00
_cell.angle_gamma   90.00
#
_symmetry.space_group_name_H-M   'P 1'
#
loop_
_entity.id
_entity.type
_entity.pdbx_description
1 polymer ?
#
loop_
_entity_poly.entity_id
_entity_poly.type
_entity_poly.pdbx_seq_one_letter_code
_entity_poly.pdbx_strand_id
1 'polypeptide(L)'
;MFRLSNAKSKRGGPEFREIVASVEWPNQAVENADKIVAQAAWEIRQYYFRQIHLLRQIPYLALEANGHGGWLDECGRAYRHCIMAVHQEEETFGSYDMFIELRSGVLIGATSPDKSYYITPAQTIQFGENASLSCAGDKEIYTKLAHQDERFRFNVIDKIHYLKEMAERPYHNQPEEVADAFRDKEQYRLELDEMMATLPEEQVLDVLRSRGFDI
;
A
#
# COMPACT_ATOMS: atom_id res chain seq x y z
N MET A 1 41.81 71.78 -16.23
CA MET A 1 42.57 70.70 -15.55
C MET A 1 41.89 69.37 -15.87
N PHE A 2 42.69 68.39 -16.29
CA PHE A 2 42.49 66.93 -16.37
C PHE A 2 41.48 66.27 -17.34
N ARG A 3 42.12 65.40 -18.16
CA ARG A 3 41.68 64.30 -19.04
C ARG A 3 40.72 63.29 -18.39
N LEU A 4 40.01 62.51 -19.21
CA LEU A 4 40.17 61.04 -19.28
C LEU A 4 39.71 60.49 -20.65
N SER A 5 40.52 59.59 -21.19
CA SER A 5 40.45 58.98 -22.52
C SER A 5 39.69 57.64 -22.49
N ASN A 6 38.68 57.48 -23.34
CA ASN A 6 38.08 56.16 -23.61
C ASN A 6 38.86 55.43 -24.71
N ALA A 7 39.72 54.51 -24.29
CA ALA A 7 40.35 53.54 -25.19
C ALA A 7 39.45 52.31 -25.36
N LYS A 8 39.06 52.04 -26.60
CA LYS A 8 38.37 50.81 -27.02
C LYS A 8 39.23 49.58 -26.69
N SER A 9 38.72 48.70 -25.83
CA SER A 9 39.24 47.35 -25.65
C SER A 9 38.61 46.43 -26.69
N LYS A 10 39.39 46.02 -27.70
CA LYS A 10 39.14 44.78 -28.44
C LYS A 10 39.33 43.62 -27.46
N ARG A 11 38.31 42.80 -27.25
CA ARG A 11 38.47 41.44 -26.71
C ARG A 11 37.91 40.46 -27.74
N GLY A 12 38.80 39.72 -28.38
CA GLY A 12 38.45 38.41 -28.91
C GLY A 12 38.24 37.49 -27.72
N GLY A 13 37.02 36.97 -27.58
CA GLY A 13 36.70 35.85 -26.70
C GLY A 13 36.22 34.69 -27.59
N PRO A 14 36.49 33.44 -27.23
CA PRO A 14 35.99 32.31 -28.00
C PRO A 14 34.45 32.35 -28.00
N GLU A 15 33.85 32.21 -29.18
CA GLU A 15 32.42 31.96 -29.32
C GLU A 15 32.11 30.65 -28.58
N PHE A 16 31.53 30.75 -27.38
CA PHE A 16 30.91 29.61 -26.73
C PHE A 16 29.69 29.23 -27.57
N ARG A 17 29.88 28.34 -28.55
CA ARG A 17 28.79 27.54 -29.07
C ARG A 17 28.39 26.60 -27.96
N GLU A 18 27.26 26.89 -27.34
CA GLU A 18 26.56 25.96 -26.47
C GLU A 18 26.24 24.71 -27.31
N ILE A 19 27.10 23.69 -27.25
CA ILE A 19 26.74 22.36 -27.70
C ILE A 19 25.82 21.82 -26.61
N VAL A 20 24.53 22.16 -26.69
CA VAL A 20 23.50 21.38 -26.02
C VAL A 20 23.36 20.10 -26.84
N ALA A 21 24.32 19.19 -26.67
CA ALA A 21 24.11 17.81 -27.07
C ALA A 21 22.94 17.34 -26.19
N SER A 22 21.78 17.13 -26.80
CA SER A 22 20.70 16.39 -26.14
C SER A 22 21.31 15.08 -25.67
N VAL A 23 21.37 14.88 -24.35
CA VAL A 23 21.76 13.59 -23.79
C VAL A 23 20.64 12.62 -24.18
N GLU A 24 20.83 11.92 -25.30
CA GLU A 24 20.00 10.79 -25.67
C GLU A 24 20.33 9.67 -24.71
N TRP A 25 19.54 9.55 -23.65
CA TRP A 25 19.55 8.35 -22.83
C TRP A 25 19.17 7.18 -23.75
N PRO A 26 19.96 6.09 -23.79
CA PRO A 26 19.62 4.97 -24.65
C PRO A 26 18.28 4.40 -24.17
N ASN A 27 17.23 4.57 -24.97
CA ASN A 27 15.86 4.14 -24.66
C ASN A 27 15.80 2.67 -24.20
N GLN A 28 16.71 1.84 -24.72
CA GLN A 28 16.86 0.44 -24.34
C GLN A 28 17.25 0.23 -22.86
N ALA A 29 18.00 1.16 -22.25
CA ALA A 29 18.34 1.09 -20.83
C ALA A 29 17.13 1.45 -19.94
N VAL A 30 16.29 2.39 -20.38
CA VAL A 30 15.05 2.77 -19.69
C VAL A 30 14.03 1.62 -19.78
N GLU A 31 13.82 1.04 -20.97
CA GLU A 31 12.92 -0.10 -21.15
C GLU A 31 13.32 -1.32 -20.31
N ASN A 32 14.63 -1.59 -20.18
CA ASN A 32 15.11 -2.66 -19.33
C ASN A 32 14.88 -2.38 -17.84
N ALA A 33 15.07 -1.14 -17.40
CA ALA A 33 14.76 -0.73 -16.03
C ALA A 33 13.25 -0.86 -15.73
N ASP A 34 12.40 -0.43 -16.66
CA ASP A 34 10.94 -0.55 -16.53
C ASP A 34 10.49 -2.01 -16.42
N LYS A 35 11.11 -2.91 -17.19
CA LYS A 35 10.85 -4.37 -17.08
C LYS A 35 11.22 -4.92 -15.70
N ILE A 36 12.34 -4.48 -15.12
CA ILE A 36 12.76 -4.91 -13.78
C ILE A 36 11.76 -4.44 -12.73
N VAL A 37 11.35 -3.16 -12.80
CA VAL A 37 10.36 -2.56 -11.91
C VAL A 37 9.03 -3.32 -12.01
N ALA A 38 8.53 -3.55 -13.22
CA ALA A 38 7.28 -4.28 -13.45
C ALA A 38 7.35 -5.72 -12.94
N GLN A 39 8.46 -6.43 -13.19
CA GLN A 39 8.65 -7.81 -12.74
C GLN A 39 8.67 -7.90 -11.22
N ALA A 40 9.45 -7.06 -10.54
CA ALA A 40 9.52 -7.06 -9.08
C ALA A 40 8.17 -6.69 -8.44
N ALA A 41 7.45 -5.70 -8.99
CA ALA A 41 6.11 -5.36 -8.53
C ALA A 41 5.12 -6.53 -8.74
N TRP A 42 5.23 -7.25 -9.85
CA TRP A 42 4.44 -8.44 -10.12
C TRP A 42 4.71 -9.56 -9.10
N GLU A 43 5.97 -9.83 -8.77
CA GLU A 43 6.35 -10.85 -7.78
C GLU A 43 5.83 -10.52 -6.37
N ILE A 44 5.89 -9.24 -5.98
CA ILE A 44 5.33 -8.79 -4.70
C ILE A 44 3.81 -8.97 -4.65
N ARG A 45 3.09 -8.67 -5.75
CA ARG A 45 1.65 -8.93 -5.83
C ARG A 45 1.35 -10.43 -5.73
N GLN A 46 2.08 -11.26 -6.46
CA GLN A 46 1.95 -12.74 -6.41
C GLN A 46 2.13 -13.27 -4.99
N TYR A 47 3.13 -12.75 -4.24
CA TYR A 47 3.36 -13.13 -2.85
C TYR A 47 2.10 -12.93 -1.99
N TYR A 48 1.44 -11.77 -2.09
CA TYR A 48 0.22 -11.51 -1.31
C TYR A 48 -0.98 -12.31 -1.80
N PHE A 49 -1.14 -12.48 -3.11
CA PHE A 49 -2.25 -13.25 -3.67
C PHE A 49 -2.22 -14.72 -3.27
N ARG A 50 -1.03 -15.33 -3.20
CA ARG A 50 -0.84 -16.71 -2.67
C ARG A 50 -1.23 -16.88 -1.21
N GLN A 51 -1.39 -15.78 -0.49
CA GLN A 51 -1.72 -15.78 0.94
C GLN A 51 -3.15 -15.30 1.19
N ILE A 52 -4.02 -15.25 0.18
CA ILE A 52 -5.37 -14.71 0.30
C ILE A 52 -6.18 -15.35 1.42
N HIS A 53 -6.07 -16.68 1.56
CA HIS A 53 -6.70 -17.46 2.63
C HIS A 53 -6.27 -17.02 4.04
N LEU A 54 -5.03 -16.54 4.18
CA LEU A 54 -4.49 -16.04 5.43
C LEU A 54 -4.89 -14.58 5.66
N LEU A 55 -4.78 -13.74 4.63
CA LEU A 55 -5.17 -12.32 4.68
C LEU A 55 -6.62 -12.16 5.12
N ARG A 56 -7.52 -13.01 4.61
CA ARG A 56 -8.96 -12.99 4.95
C ARG A 56 -9.28 -13.38 6.40
N GLN A 57 -8.33 -13.96 7.14
CA GLN A 57 -8.49 -14.22 8.58
C GLN A 57 -8.17 -12.99 9.43
N ILE A 58 -7.35 -12.08 8.93
CA ILE A 58 -6.86 -10.91 9.68
C ILE A 58 -8.01 -10.03 10.19
N PRO A 59 -9.04 -9.67 9.41
CA PRO A 59 -10.14 -8.83 9.92
C PRO A 59 -10.84 -9.42 11.14
N TYR A 60 -11.10 -10.73 11.13
CA TYR A 60 -11.72 -11.42 12.26
C TYR A 60 -10.81 -11.47 13.48
N LEU A 61 -9.53 -11.80 13.29
CA LEU A 61 -8.55 -11.81 14.38
C LEU A 61 -8.32 -10.40 14.96
N ALA A 62 -8.38 -9.36 14.13
CA ALA A 62 -8.27 -7.97 14.56
C ALA A 62 -9.49 -7.52 15.37
N LEU A 63 -10.70 -7.98 15.00
CA LEU A 63 -11.90 -7.76 15.80
C LEU A 63 -11.79 -8.46 17.17
N GLU A 64 -11.24 -9.67 17.21
CA GLU A 64 -10.99 -10.39 18.46
C GLU A 64 -9.93 -9.71 19.34
N ALA A 65 -8.84 -9.22 18.75
CA ALA A 65 -7.76 -8.54 19.45
C ALA A 65 -8.10 -7.09 19.90
N ASN A 66 -9.22 -6.53 19.43
CA ASN A 66 -9.59 -5.15 19.71
C ASN A 66 -9.75 -4.88 21.22
N GLY A 67 -9.01 -3.92 21.76
CA GLY A 67 -9.02 -3.58 23.20
C GLY A 67 -8.08 -4.42 24.08
N HIS A 68 -7.40 -5.43 23.53
CA HIS A 68 -6.55 -6.36 24.30
C HIS A 68 -5.04 -6.00 24.33
N GLY A 69 -4.70 -4.71 24.17
CA GLY A 69 -3.30 -4.25 24.25
C GLY A 69 -2.54 -4.15 22.93
N GLY A 70 -3.28 -3.98 21.82
CA GLY A 70 -2.73 -3.69 20.49
C GLY A 70 -2.99 -2.26 20.02
N TRP A 71 -2.43 -1.90 18.87
CA TRP A 71 -2.68 -0.62 18.19
C TRP A 71 -4.14 -0.59 17.71
N LEU A 72 -5.00 0.09 18.47
CA LEU A 72 -6.45 0.15 18.24
C LEU A 72 -6.79 0.63 16.81
N ASP A 73 -5.98 1.54 16.26
CA ASP A 73 -6.16 2.08 14.92
C ASP A 73 -5.96 1.01 13.83
N GLU A 74 -4.88 0.22 13.87
CA GLU A 74 -4.64 -0.84 12.89
C GLU A 74 -5.71 -1.93 12.95
N CYS A 75 -6.12 -2.33 14.16
CA CYS A 75 -7.20 -3.31 14.32
C CYS A 75 -8.52 -2.75 13.78
N GLY A 76 -8.84 -1.50 14.13
CA GLY A 76 -9.99 -0.76 13.62
C GLY A 76 -10.08 -0.75 12.11
N ARG A 77 -8.99 -0.39 11.42
CA ARG A 77 -8.93 -0.41 9.94
C ARG A 77 -9.14 -1.81 9.39
N ALA A 78 -8.54 -2.82 10.02
CA ALA A 78 -8.63 -4.19 9.55
C ALA A 78 -10.07 -4.74 9.62
N TYR A 79 -10.78 -4.58 10.73
CA TYR A 79 -12.13 -5.14 10.86
C TYR A 79 -13.25 -4.24 10.30
N ARG A 80 -13.07 -2.91 10.24
CA ARG A 80 -14.09 -1.99 9.67
C ARG A 80 -13.95 -1.77 8.18
N HIS A 81 -12.74 -1.89 7.64
CA HIS A 81 -12.46 -1.53 6.25
C HIS A 81 -11.76 -2.65 5.48
N CYS A 82 -11.43 -3.78 6.11
CA CYS A 82 -10.66 -4.86 5.52
C CYS A 82 -9.33 -4.38 4.92
N ILE A 83 -8.67 -3.40 5.56
CA ILE A 83 -7.42 -2.81 5.07
C ILE A 83 -6.38 -2.79 6.20
N MET A 84 -5.12 -3.04 5.85
CA MET A 84 -3.99 -2.93 6.77
C MET A 84 -2.82 -2.21 6.12
N ALA A 85 -2.08 -1.43 6.89
CA ALA A 85 -0.87 -0.78 6.40
C ALA A 85 0.23 -1.83 6.17
N VAL A 86 0.96 -1.67 5.05
CA VAL A 86 2.12 -2.52 4.71
C VAL A 86 3.40 -1.71 4.51
N HIS A 87 3.27 -0.39 4.42
CA HIS A 87 4.39 0.55 4.38
C HIS A 87 4.00 1.86 5.09
N GLN A 88 5.02 2.55 5.57
CA GLN A 88 4.96 3.89 6.13
C GLN A 88 6.15 4.70 5.57
N GLU A 89 5.94 6.00 5.36
CA GLU A 89 6.91 6.88 4.66
C GLU A 89 8.34 6.79 5.21
N GLU A 90 8.49 6.60 6.52
CA GLU A 90 9.76 6.19 7.12
C GLU A 90 9.56 4.97 8.02
N GLU A 91 10.51 4.02 7.97
CA GLU A 91 10.37 2.70 8.61
C GLU A 91 10.08 2.72 10.11
N THR A 92 10.30 3.85 10.79
CA THR A 92 10.05 4.02 12.23
C THR A 92 9.10 5.17 12.59
N PHE A 93 8.74 6.04 11.65
CA PHE A 93 7.81 7.15 11.87
C PHE A 93 7.25 7.68 10.55
N GLY A 94 6.05 8.27 10.57
CA GLY A 94 5.46 8.89 9.39
C GLY A 94 4.03 8.45 9.14
N SER A 95 3.48 8.87 8.00
CA SER A 95 2.14 8.46 7.59
C SER A 95 2.19 7.10 6.91
N TYR A 96 1.18 6.27 7.15
CA TYR A 96 0.95 5.10 6.32
C TYR A 96 0.64 5.53 4.89
N ASP A 97 1.39 5.00 3.93
CA ASP A 97 1.35 5.43 2.53
C ASP A 97 1.22 4.25 1.55
N MET A 98 1.22 3.01 2.04
CA MET A 98 0.75 1.83 1.31
C MET A 98 -0.01 0.89 2.22
N PHE A 99 -1.08 0.35 1.67
CA PHE A 99 -1.97 -0.57 2.35
C PHE A 99 -2.21 -1.82 1.51
N ILE A 100 -2.65 -2.88 2.17
CA ILE A 100 -3.20 -4.08 1.53
C ILE A 100 -4.67 -4.19 1.90
N GLU A 101 -5.49 -4.52 0.91
CA GLU A 101 -6.87 -4.92 1.16
C GLU A 101 -6.94 -6.42 1.41
N LEU A 102 -7.49 -6.79 2.54
CA LEU A 102 -7.38 -8.13 3.14
C LEU A 102 -8.31 -9.15 2.49
N ARG A 103 -9.36 -8.72 1.78
CA ARG A 103 -10.29 -9.62 1.07
C ARG A 103 -9.75 -10.08 -0.28
N SER A 104 -8.85 -9.31 -0.89
CA SER A 104 -8.35 -9.52 -2.26
C SER A 104 -6.83 -9.60 -2.39
N GLY A 105 -6.08 -9.14 -1.40
CA GLY A 105 -4.62 -9.06 -1.43
C GLY A 105 -4.05 -7.96 -2.32
N VAL A 106 -4.90 -7.07 -2.86
CA VAL A 106 -4.42 -6.00 -3.75
C VAL A 106 -3.82 -4.87 -2.92
N LEU A 107 -2.70 -4.34 -3.41
CA LEU A 107 -1.97 -3.21 -2.83
C LEU A 107 -2.57 -1.87 -3.24
N ILE A 108 -2.68 -0.98 -2.27
CA ILE A 108 -3.29 0.34 -2.36
C ILE A 108 -2.23 1.38 -2.01
N GLY A 109 -2.01 2.35 -2.90
CA GLY A 109 -1.12 3.48 -2.67
C GLY A 109 -1.89 4.69 -2.11
N ALA A 110 -1.28 5.45 -1.20
CA ALA A 110 -1.88 6.69 -0.70
C ALA A 110 -1.82 7.85 -1.72
N THR A 111 -0.93 7.76 -2.71
CA THR A 111 -0.69 8.83 -3.71
C THR A 111 -1.12 8.45 -5.12
N SER A 112 -1.69 7.26 -5.32
CA SER A 112 -1.98 6.79 -6.67
C SER A 112 -3.11 7.65 -7.30
N PRO A 113 -2.89 8.28 -8.46
CA PRO A 113 -3.80 9.25 -9.06
C PRO A 113 -5.04 8.59 -9.69
N ASP A 114 -5.02 7.27 -9.87
CA ASP A 114 -6.10 6.49 -10.43
C ASP A 114 -7.18 6.27 -9.38
N LYS A 115 -8.22 7.12 -9.40
CA LYS A 115 -9.25 7.28 -8.35
C LYS A 115 -10.17 6.08 -8.08
N SER A 116 -9.73 4.84 -8.31
CA SER A 116 -10.63 3.71 -8.16
C SER A 116 -9.90 2.39 -7.96
N TYR A 117 -9.93 1.92 -6.73
CA TYR A 117 -9.68 0.56 -6.32
C TYR A 117 -11.00 -0.23 -6.35
N TYR A 118 -10.99 -1.39 -7.00
CA TYR A 118 -12.18 -2.22 -7.21
C TYR A 118 -11.87 -3.68 -6.89
N ILE A 119 -12.71 -4.31 -6.08
CA ILE A 119 -12.83 -5.77 -6.11
C ILE A 119 -14.31 -6.13 -6.07
N THR A 120 -14.82 -6.67 -7.18
CA THR A 120 -16.09 -7.38 -7.24
C THR A 120 -16.01 -8.58 -8.19
N PRO A 121 -16.89 -9.59 -8.05
CA PRO A 121 -16.86 -10.87 -8.78
C PRO A 121 -17.19 -10.83 -10.28
N ALA A 122 -17.94 -9.81 -10.74
CA ALA A 122 -18.59 -9.82 -12.05
C ALA A 122 -18.04 -8.78 -13.04
N GLN A 123 -16.77 -8.36 -12.89
CA GLN A 123 -16.19 -7.12 -13.42
C GLN A 123 -16.55 -5.92 -12.54
N THR A 124 -15.56 -5.48 -11.76
CA THR A 124 -15.28 -4.09 -11.37
C THR A 124 -16.50 -3.16 -11.26
N ILE A 125 -17.06 -2.95 -10.06
CA ILE A 125 -18.17 -1.99 -9.83
C ILE A 125 -17.81 -0.90 -8.80
N GLN A 126 -18.18 0.33 -9.16
CA GLN A 126 -17.98 1.63 -8.51
C GLN A 126 -18.89 1.84 -7.29
N PHE A 127 -18.38 2.47 -6.23
CA PHE A 127 -19.16 2.84 -5.04
C PHE A 127 -18.74 4.19 -4.44
N GLY A 128 -19.64 5.18 -4.51
CA GLY A 128 -19.79 6.28 -3.53
C GLY A 128 -18.69 7.35 -3.41
N GLU A 129 -19.09 8.60 -3.19
CA GLU A 129 -18.36 9.78 -3.68
C GLU A 129 -17.10 10.27 -2.93
N ASN A 130 -16.61 9.69 -1.83
CA ASN A 130 -15.64 10.43 -0.98
C ASN A 130 -14.41 9.72 -0.36
N ALA A 131 -13.97 8.56 -0.84
CA ALA A 131 -12.60 8.11 -0.59
C ALA A 131 -12.11 7.15 -1.68
N SER A 132 -11.42 7.69 -2.69
CA SER A 132 -10.73 6.88 -3.69
C SER A 132 -9.41 6.38 -3.13
N LEU A 133 -9.39 5.14 -2.63
CA LEU A 133 -8.15 4.38 -2.56
C LEU A 133 -7.85 3.86 -3.96
N SER A 134 -6.59 3.85 -4.35
CA SER A 134 -6.15 3.63 -5.72
C SER A 134 -5.14 2.49 -5.76
N CYS A 135 -5.23 1.62 -6.78
CA CYS A 135 -4.28 0.51 -6.91
C CYS A 135 -2.85 1.08 -7.00
N ALA A 136 -1.94 0.50 -6.22
CA ALA A 136 -0.54 0.92 -6.25
C ALA A 136 0.08 0.55 -7.61
N GLY A 137 0.67 1.55 -8.27
CA GLY A 137 1.38 1.36 -9.53
C GLY A 137 2.69 0.58 -9.34
N ASP A 138 3.22 0.01 -10.42
CA ASP A 138 4.44 -0.82 -10.35
C ASP A 138 5.62 -0.09 -9.73
N LYS A 139 5.83 1.17 -10.14
CA LYS A 139 6.88 2.03 -9.59
C LYS A 139 6.69 2.28 -8.09
N GLU A 140 5.45 2.48 -7.65
CA GLU A 140 5.15 2.73 -6.23
C GLU A 140 5.42 1.49 -5.38
N ILE A 141 4.95 0.32 -5.83
CA ILE A 141 5.22 -0.98 -5.18
C ILE A 141 6.72 -1.24 -5.13
N TYR A 142 7.41 -1.06 -6.26
CA TYR A 142 8.84 -1.29 -6.34
C TYR A 142 9.61 -0.38 -5.37
N THR A 143 9.37 0.93 -5.42
CA THR A 143 10.11 1.88 -4.59
C THR A 143 9.87 1.68 -3.09
N LYS A 144 8.64 1.34 -2.70
CA LYS A 144 8.26 1.23 -1.28
C LYS A 144 8.51 -0.16 -0.68
N LEU A 145 8.27 -1.24 -1.43
CA LEU A 145 8.29 -2.60 -0.88
C LEU A 145 9.49 -3.46 -1.31
N ALA A 146 10.07 -3.22 -2.49
CA ALA A 146 11.19 -4.03 -2.98
C ALA A 146 12.48 -3.80 -2.18
N HIS A 147 12.61 -2.62 -1.57
CA HIS A 147 13.79 -2.19 -0.82
C HIS A 147 13.56 -2.03 0.68
N GLN A 148 12.35 -2.36 1.16
CA GLN A 148 12.01 -2.29 2.59
C GLN A 148 12.88 -3.28 3.37
N ASP A 149 13.45 -2.85 4.51
CA ASP A 149 14.20 -3.73 5.39
C ASP A 149 13.28 -4.86 5.91
N GLU A 150 13.80 -6.08 5.92
CA GLU A 150 13.06 -7.30 6.26
C GLU A 150 12.37 -7.21 7.63
N ARG A 151 12.92 -6.42 8.56
CA ARG A 151 12.35 -6.21 9.91
C ARG A 151 11.06 -5.39 9.91
N PHE A 152 10.83 -4.59 8.88
CA PHE A 152 9.65 -3.74 8.75
C PHE A 152 8.69 -4.23 7.66
N ARG A 153 9.07 -5.26 6.91
CA ARG A 153 8.22 -5.87 5.90
C ARG A 153 6.98 -6.48 6.55
N PHE A 154 5.82 -6.15 5.98
CA PHE A 154 4.58 -6.79 6.36
C PHE A 154 4.60 -8.29 6.02
N ASN A 155 4.55 -9.11 7.06
CA ASN A 155 4.47 -10.56 6.96
C ASN A 155 3.10 -11.02 7.50
N VAL A 156 2.35 -11.73 6.65
CA VAL A 156 0.98 -12.17 6.96
C VAL A 156 0.95 -13.13 8.15
N ILE A 157 1.90 -14.07 8.21
CA ILE A 157 1.98 -15.08 9.26
C ILE A 157 2.32 -14.42 10.60
N ASP A 158 3.30 -13.53 10.61
CA ASP A 158 3.71 -12.83 11.82
C ASP A 158 2.57 -11.94 12.37
N LYS A 159 1.83 -11.26 11.48
CA LYS A 159 0.66 -10.49 11.87
C LYS A 159 -0.45 -11.37 12.44
N ILE A 160 -0.73 -12.53 11.85
CA ILE A 160 -1.70 -13.49 12.40
C ILE A 160 -1.28 -13.98 13.79
N HIS A 161 0.00 -14.35 13.97
CA HIS A 161 0.51 -14.77 15.28
C HIS A 161 0.37 -13.66 16.32
N TYR A 162 0.75 -12.44 15.97
CA TYR A 162 0.61 -11.28 16.84
C TYR A 162 -0.86 -11.05 17.25
N LEU A 163 -1.80 -11.07 16.30
CA LEU A 163 -3.22 -10.84 16.60
C LEU A 163 -3.82 -11.94 17.48
N LYS A 164 -3.43 -13.20 17.27
CA LYS A 164 -3.82 -14.32 18.15
C LYS A 164 -3.30 -14.10 19.57
N GLU A 165 -2.03 -13.75 19.72
CA GLU A 165 -1.44 -13.45 21.02
C GLU A 165 -2.19 -12.28 21.70
N MET A 166 -2.54 -11.23 20.95
CA MET A 166 -3.28 -10.10 21.51
C MET A 166 -4.68 -10.51 21.96
N ALA A 167 -5.41 -11.32 21.18
CA ALA A 167 -6.75 -11.78 21.56
C ALA A 167 -6.77 -12.61 22.85
N GLU A 168 -5.63 -13.20 23.25
CA GLU A 168 -5.48 -13.96 24.49
C GLU A 168 -5.08 -13.09 25.69
N ARG A 169 -4.66 -11.83 25.46
CA ARG A 169 -4.26 -10.93 26.54
C ARG A 169 -5.46 -10.38 27.30
N PRO A 170 -5.28 -10.00 28.58
CA PRO A 170 -6.32 -9.26 29.30
C PRO A 170 -6.54 -7.90 28.63
N TYR A 171 -7.79 -7.41 28.67
CA TYR A 171 -8.11 -6.06 28.22
C TYR A 171 -7.28 -5.01 28.97
N HIS A 172 -6.76 -4.03 28.23
CA HIS A 172 -6.06 -2.92 28.85
C HIS A 172 -7.05 -1.93 29.47
N ASN A 173 -7.22 -2.04 30.80
CA ASN A 173 -7.64 -0.98 31.72
C ASN A 173 -8.80 -0.06 31.29
N GLN A 174 -10.04 -0.56 31.41
CA GLN A 174 -11.21 0.12 32.01
C GLN A 174 -12.46 -0.73 31.73
N PRO A 175 -13.22 -1.18 32.75
CA PRO A 175 -14.39 -2.03 32.54
C PRO A 175 -15.45 -1.46 31.59
N GLU A 176 -15.53 -0.13 31.49
CA GLU A 176 -16.46 0.58 30.61
C GLU A 176 -16.04 0.51 29.14
N GLU A 177 -14.75 0.74 28.82
CA GLU A 177 -14.20 0.57 27.46
C GLU A 177 -14.30 -0.88 26.98
N VAL A 178 -14.16 -1.84 27.90
CA VAL A 178 -14.38 -3.26 27.65
C VAL A 178 -15.85 -3.55 27.36
N ALA A 179 -16.77 -2.99 28.13
CA ALA A 179 -18.22 -3.18 27.93
C ALA A 179 -18.72 -2.58 26.61
N ASP A 180 -18.20 -1.41 26.20
CA ASP A 180 -18.53 -0.79 24.92
C ASP A 180 -17.89 -1.55 23.75
N ALA A 181 -16.63 -2.01 23.91
CA ALA A 181 -15.99 -2.89 22.93
C ALA A 181 -16.77 -4.19 22.71
N PHE A 182 -17.31 -4.82 23.77
CA PHE A 182 -18.13 -6.02 23.67
C PHE A 182 -19.50 -5.77 23.05
N ARG A 183 -20.15 -4.65 23.37
CA ARG A 183 -21.48 -4.31 22.85
C ARG A 183 -21.46 -4.14 21.34
N ASP A 184 -20.44 -3.47 20.83
CA ASP A 184 -20.33 -3.19 19.42
C ASP A 184 -19.70 -4.36 18.63
N LYS A 185 -19.01 -5.29 19.31
CA LYS A 185 -18.31 -6.41 18.66
C LYS A 185 -19.24 -7.29 17.82
N GLU A 186 -20.42 -7.62 18.33
CA GLU A 186 -21.38 -8.45 17.58
C GLU A 186 -21.91 -7.70 16.35
N GLN A 187 -22.19 -6.41 16.48
CA GLN A 187 -22.59 -5.58 15.35
C GLN A 187 -21.48 -5.49 14.30
N TYR A 188 -20.24 -5.22 14.71
CA TYR A 188 -19.09 -5.21 13.80
C TYR A 188 -18.83 -6.59 13.18
N ARG A 189 -19.12 -7.68 13.90
CA ARG A 189 -19.02 -9.03 13.34
C ARG A 189 -20.02 -9.23 12.20
N LEU A 190 -21.27 -8.81 12.39
CA LEU A 190 -22.30 -8.89 11.34
C LEU A 190 -21.92 -8.04 10.12
N GLU A 191 -21.47 -6.81 10.34
CA GLU A 191 -20.99 -5.92 9.27
C GLU A 191 -19.78 -6.54 8.54
N LEU A 192 -18.85 -7.14 9.28
CA LEU A 192 -17.70 -7.83 8.71
C LEU A 192 -18.14 -9.05 7.90
N ASP A 193 -19.05 -9.88 8.41
CA ASP A 193 -19.60 -11.03 7.68
C ASP A 193 -20.25 -10.59 6.35
N GLU A 194 -21.02 -9.50 6.36
CA GLU A 194 -21.57 -8.89 5.14
C GLU A 194 -20.47 -8.45 4.18
N MET A 195 -19.45 -7.72 4.67
CA MET A 195 -18.32 -7.30 3.84
C MET A 195 -17.54 -8.47 3.24
N MET A 196 -17.35 -9.56 3.99
CA MET A 196 -16.68 -10.77 3.50
C MET A 196 -17.55 -11.53 2.49
N ALA A 197 -18.87 -11.55 2.66
CA ALA A 197 -19.83 -12.21 1.77
C ALA A 197 -20.04 -11.44 0.45
N THR A 198 -19.93 -10.11 0.45
CA THR A 198 -20.01 -9.29 -0.79
C THR A 198 -18.86 -9.55 -1.76
N LEU A 199 -17.76 -10.12 -1.25
CA LEU A 199 -16.60 -10.51 -2.04
C LEU A 199 -16.09 -11.89 -1.62
N PRO A 200 -16.78 -12.97 -2.05
CA PRO A 200 -16.40 -14.34 -1.77
C PRO A 200 -14.99 -14.66 -2.24
N GLU A 201 -14.29 -15.45 -1.43
CA GLU A 201 -12.91 -15.84 -1.70
C GLU A 201 -12.74 -16.57 -3.03
N GLU A 202 -13.64 -17.52 -3.33
CA GLU A 202 -13.60 -18.29 -4.58
C GLU A 202 -13.65 -17.37 -5.81
N GLN A 203 -14.48 -16.33 -5.74
CA GLN A 203 -14.62 -15.37 -6.84
C GLN A 203 -13.36 -14.49 -6.99
N VAL A 204 -12.70 -14.14 -5.89
CA VAL A 204 -11.40 -13.45 -5.93
C VAL A 204 -10.35 -14.36 -6.58
N LEU A 205 -10.27 -15.62 -6.15
CA LEU A 205 -9.33 -16.60 -6.69
C LEU A 205 -9.54 -16.83 -8.18
N ASP A 206 -10.77 -16.95 -8.64
CA ASP A 206 -11.09 -17.13 -10.06
C ASP A 206 -10.67 -15.92 -10.90
N VAL A 207 -10.91 -14.70 -10.40
CA VAL A 207 -10.45 -13.47 -11.05
C VAL A 207 -8.92 -13.44 -11.14
N LEU A 208 -8.22 -13.77 -10.06
CA LEU A 208 -6.77 -13.81 -10.04
C LEU A 208 -6.21 -14.86 -11.00
N ARG A 209 -6.76 -16.08 -11.03
CA ARG A 209 -6.36 -17.14 -11.99
C ARG A 209 -6.57 -16.69 -13.44
N SER A 210 -7.70 -16.02 -13.73
CA SER A 210 -7.99 -15.51 -15.08
C SER A 210 -6.98 -14.46 -15.56
N ARG A 211 -6.29 -13.80 -14.62
CA ARG A 211 -5.25 -12.79 -14.88
C ARG A 211 -3.83 -13.39 -14.90
N GLY A 212 -3.69 -14.71 -14.82
CA GLY A 212 -2.40 -15.39 -14.87
C GLY A 212 -1.64 -15.38 -13.54
N PHE A 213 -2.34 -15.16 -12.41
CA PHE A 213 -1.74 -15.36 -11.09
C PHE A 213 -1.66 -16.86 -10.78
N ASP A 214 -0.53 -17.27 -10.21
CA ASP A 214 -0.25 -18.66 -9.83
C ASP A 214 -0.51 -18.79 -8.33
N ILE A 215 -1.73 -19.21 -7.99
CA ILE A 215 -2.36 -19.17 -6.66
C ILE A 215 -2.92 -20.52 -6.24
#